data_AF-A0A2V3PRC5-F1
#
_entry.id   AF-A0A2V3PRC5-F1
#
_cell.length_a   1.000
_cell.length_b   1.000
_cell.length_c   1.000
_cell.angle_alpha   90.00
_cell.angle_beta   90.00
_cell.angle_gamma   90.00
#
_symmetry.space_group_name_H-M   'P 1'
#
loop_
_entity.id
_entity.type
_entity.pdbx_description
1 polymer ?
#
loop_
_entity_poly.entity_id
_entity_poly.type
_entity_poly.pdbx_seq_one_letter_code
_entity_poly.pdbx_strand_id
1 'polypeptide(L)'
;MKVNVFTSVVVALLLFATNSSVVKADSDAVLYHNVEKTENVVSTTYFKGDVKNNNLVPFKKKVNTLNEQGAFVSKITYIWNESSKNWTPSNMMVYTYDGTKVMSVARYAWNESAKAWGNPEKASYSYNEDGTSVQ
;
A
#
# COMPACT_ATOMS: atom_id res chain seq x y z
N MET A 1 -18.01 -14.55 -36.51
CA MET A 1 -18.39 -14.90 -35.12
C MET A 1 -17.13 -14.76 -34.27
N LYS A 2 -17.00 -13.66 -33.50
CA LYS A 2 -15.82 -13.42 -32.65
C LYS A 2 -16.02 -14.19 -31.33
N VAL A 3 -15.14 -15.13 -31.05
CA VAL A 3 -15.13 -15.88 -29.78
C VAL A 3 -14.36 -15.04 -28.77
N ASN A 4 -15.07 -14.46 -27.81
CA ASN A 4 -14.45 -13.82 -26.65
C ASN A 4 -14.04 -14.93 -25.68
N VAL A 5 -12.74 -15.20 -25.58
CA VAL A 5 -12.18 -16.07 -24.56
C VAL A 5 -12.12 -15.27 -23.25
N PHE A 6 -12.99 -15.60 -22.30
CA PHE A 6 -12.88 -15.12 -20.93
C PHE A 6 -11.76 -15.89 -20.25
N THR A 7 -10.55 -15.32 -20.25
CA THR A 7 -9.43 -15.84 -19.45
C THR A 7 -9.76 -15.58 -17.97
N SER A 8 -10.31 -16.59 -17.30
CA SER A 8 -10.59 -16.53 -15.87
C SER A 8 -9.26 -16.57 -15.11
N VAL A 9 -8.85 -15.44 -14.53
CA VAL A 9 -7.69 -15.37 -13.64
C VAL A 9 -8.12 -15.93 -12.28
N VAL A 10 -7.63 -17.11 -11.94
CA VAL A 10 -7.76 -17.68 -10.60
C VAL A 10 -6.87 -16.85 -9.66
N VAL A 11 -7.47 -15.93 -8.91
CA VAL A 11 -6.80 -15.23 -7.81
C VAL A 11 -6.79 -16.17 -6.61
N ALA A 12 -5.67 -16.81 -6.33
CA ALA A 12 -5.49 -17.57 -5.10
C ALA A 12 -5.42 -16.60 -3.91
N LEU A 13 -6.48 -16.53 -3.09
CA LEU A 13 -6.43 -15.85 -1.79
C LEU A 13 -5.62 -16.70 -0.81
N LEU A 14 -4.40 -16.28 -0.49
CA LEU A 14 -3.61 -16.85 0.61
C LEU A 14 -3.79 -15.95 1.84
N LEU A 15 -4.64 -16.37 2.77
CA LEU A 15 -4.84 -15.71 4.07
C LEU A 15 -3.76 -16.19 5.05
N PHE A 16 -2.76 -15.36 5.31
CA PHE A 16 -1.74 -15.65 6.33
C PHE A 16 -2.11 -14.99 7.66
N ALA A 17 -2.38 -15.78 8.68
CA ALA A 17 -2.42 -15.31 10.07
C ALA A 17 -0.98 -15.28 10.62
N THR A 18 -0.33 -14.11 10.64
CA THR A 18 0.96 -13.98 11.31
C THR A 18 0.71 -13.74 12.81
N ASN A 19 1.03 -14.73 13.65
CA ASN A 19 1.12 -14.57 15.09
C ASN A 19 2.35 -13.71 15.42
N SER A 20 2.23 -12.39 15.31
CA SER A 20 3.26 -11.46 15.78
C SER A 20 2.97 -11.08 17.23
N SER A 21 3.95 -11.32 18.11
CA SER A 21 3.94 -11.04 19.55
C SER A 21 3.39 -9.64 19.85
N VAL A 22 2.33 -9.60 20.65
CA VAL A 22 1.49 -8.42 20.88
C VAL A 22 2.15 -7.48 21.88
N VAL A 23 2.64 -6.33 21.42
CA VAL A 23 2.61 -5.10 22.24
C VAL A 23 1.16 -4.63 22.20
N LYS A 24 0.43 -4.79 23.31
CA LYS A 24 -0.99 -4.43 23.40
C LYS A 24 -1.13 -2.90 23.33
N ALA A 25 -1.37 -2.39 22.12
CA ALA A 25 -2.12 -1.17 21.94
C ALA A 25 -3.61 -1.51 22.09
N ASP A 26 -4.35 -0.62 22.75
CA ASP A 26 -5.73 -0.74 23.23
C ASP A 26 -6.78 -0.92 22.10
N SER A 27 -6.73 -2.04 21.39
CA SER A 27 -7.67 -2.38 20.33
C SER A 27 -7.78 -3.90 20.23
N ASP A 28 -8.85 -4.46 20.77
CA ASP A 28 -9.25 -5.88 20.65
C ASP A 28 -9.62 -6.31 19.21
N ALA A 29 -9.31 -5.49 18.20
CA ALA A 29 -9.61 -5.81 16.81
C ALA A 29 -8.63 -6.87 16.30
N VAL A 30 -9.13 -8.08 16.03
CA VAL A 30 -8.39 -9.07 15.24
C VAL A 30 -8.17 -8.50 13.84
N LEU A 31 -6.90 -8.33 13.46
CA LEU A 31 -6.49 -7.77 12.18
C LEU A 31 -6.14 -8.89 11.22
N TYR A 32 -6.80 -8.90 10.06
CA TYR A 32 -6.51 -9.81 8.96
C TYR A 32 -5.93 -9.03 7.79
N HIS A 33 -5.16 -9.71 6.93
CA HIS A 33 -4.71 -9.11 5.69
C HIS A 33 -4.68 -10.13 4.54
N ASN A 34 -4.86 -9.61 3.33
CA ASN A 34 -4.70 -10.35 2.08
C ASN A 34 -3.58 -9.69 1.28
N VAL A 35 -2.66 -10.48 0.73
CA VAL A 35 -1.56 -10.00 -0.12
C VAL A 35 -1.75 -10.50 -1.54
N GLU A 36 -1.75 -9.58 -2.48
CA GLU A 36 -1.78 -9.84 -3.92
C GLU A 36 -0.46 -9.35 -4.51
N LYS A 37 0.22 -10.19 -5.29
CA LYS A 37 1.50 -9.84 -5.90
C LYS A 37 1.43 -10.06 -7.41
N THR A 38 1.79 -9.04 -8.17
CA THR A 38 2.19 -9.15 -9.57
C THR A 38 3.71 -9.05 -9.66
N GLU A 39 4.28 -8.99 -10.88
CA GLU A 39 5.72 -8.91 -11.08
C GLU A 39 6.38 -7.78 -10.25
N ASN A 40 5.88 -6.56 -10.40
CA ASN A 40 6.44 -5.36 -9.76
C ASN A 40 5.47 -4.66 -8.79
N VAL A 41 4.28 -5.21 -8.52
CA VAL A 41 3.31 -4.61 -7.58
C VAL A 41 2.95 -5.59 -6.47
N VAL A 42 2.97 -5.10 -5.23
CA VAL A 42 2.47 -5.80 -4.05
C VAL A 42 1.33 -4.99 -3.44
N SER A 43 0.14 -5.56 -3.43
CA SER A 43 -1.07 -5.01 -2.84
C SER A 43 -1.37 -5.74 -1.54
N THR A 44 -1.58 -5.01 -0.44
CA THR A 44 -1.99 -5.57 0.86
C THR A 44 -3.27 -4.91 1.32
N THR A 45 -4.35 -5.68 1.42
CA THR A 45 -5.63 -5.21 1.95
C THR A 45 -5.77 -5.68 3.39
N TYR A 46 -6.08 -4.77 4.31
CA TYR A 46 -6.26 -5.01 5.73
C TYR A 46 -7.74 -4.98 6.10
N PHE A 47 -8.14 -5.92 6.95
CA PHE A 47 -9.51 -6.11 7.41
C PHE A 47 -9.58 -6.14 8.92
N LYS A 48 -10.68 -5.65 9.46
CA LYS A 48 -11.10 -5.89 10.85
C LYS A 48 -12.11 -7.01 10.86
N GLY A 49 -12.04 -7.90 11.84
CA GLY A 49 -13.13 -8.83 12.11
C GLY A 49 -14.33 -8.10 12.72
N ASP A 50 -15.51 -8.28 12.14
CA ASP A 50 -16.77 -7.94 12.79
C ASP A 50 -17.42 -9.23 13.27
N VAL A 51 -17.22 -9.46 14.58
CA VAL A 51 -17.64 -10.67 15.30
C VAL A 51 -19.17 -10.79 15.33
N LYS A 52 -19.90 -9.67 15.31
CA LYS A 52 -21.37 -9.69 15.38
C LYS A 52 -21.98 -10.25 14.10
N ASN A 53 -21.40 -9.91 12.96
CA ASN A 53 -21.90 -10.30 11.64
C ASN A 53 -21.09 -11.44 11.01
N ASN A 54 -20.10 -11.98 11.73
CA ASN A 54 -19.18 -13.03 11.27
C ASN A 54 -18.58 -12.73 9.89
N ASN A 55 -18.12 -11.49 9.70
CA ASN A 55 -17.57 -11.01 8.43
C ASN A 55 -16.27 -10.22 8.63
N LEU A 56 -15.58 -9.97 7.52
CA LEU A 56 -14.36 -9.16 7.47
C LEU A 56 -14.68 -7.82 6.80
N VAL A 57 -14.42 -6.73 7.49
CA VAL A 57 -14.63 -5.38 6.98
C VAL A 57 -13.29 -4.78 6.57
N PRO A 58 -13.05 -4.47 5.28
CA PRO A 58 -11.83 -3.82 4.85
C PRO A 58 -11.76 -2.41 5.43
N PHE A 59 -10.55 -1.95 5.76
CA PHE A 59 -10.37 -0.57 6.27
C PHE A 59 -9.17 0.15 5.65
N LYS A 60 -8.16 -0.59 5.18
CA LYS A 60 -6.96 -0.01 4.57
C LYS A 60 -6.44 -0.90 3.46
N LYS A 61 -5.97 -0.31 2.36
CA LYS A 61 -5.22 -1.00 1.32
C LYS A 61 -3.90 -0.27 1.08
N LYS A 62 -2.80 -1.01 0.97
CA LYS A 62 -1.49 -0.49 0.58
C LYS A 62 -1.11 -1.09 -0.76
N VAL A 63 -0.71 -0.27 -1.71
CA VAL A 63 -0.22 -0.70 -3.03
C VAL A 63 1.20 -0.20 -3.16
N ASN A 64 2.13 -1.13 -3.30
CA ASN A 64 3.55 -0.85 -3.41
C ASN A 64 4.01 -1.25 -4.81
N THR A 65 4.67 -0.33 -5.52
CA THR A 65 5.34 -0.62 -6.79
C THR A 65 6.84 -0.71 -6.53
N LEU A 66 7.48 -1.73 -7.12
CA LEU A 66 8.88 -2.06 -6.96
C LEU A 66 9.63 -1.81 -8.28
N ASN A 67 10.92 -1.47 -8.20
CA ASN A 67 11.83 -1.56 -9.34
C ASN A 67 12.33 -3.00 -9.53
N GLU A 68 13.16 -3.22 -10.54
CA GLU A 68 13.76 -4.52 -10.87
C GLU A 68 14.60 -5.11 -9.72
N GLN A 69 15.16 -4.25 -8.87
CA GLN A 69 15.96 -4.64 -7.69
C GLN A 69 15.08 -4.94 -6.46
N GLY A 70 13.75 -4.85 -6.59
CA GLY A 70 12.81 -5.08 -5.50
C GLY A 70 12.68 -3.92 -4.50
N ALA A 71 13.24 -2.75 -4.81
CA ALA A 71 13.10 -1.54 -3.99
C ALA A 71 11.83 -0.76 -4.35
N PHE A 72 11.22 -0.11 -3.36
CA PHE A 72 9.98 0.64 -3.57
C PHE A 72 10.18 1.88 -4.43
N VAL A 73 9.48 2.00 -5.55
CA VAL A 73 9.39 3.25 -6.34
C VAL A 73 8.15 4.06 -5.98
N SER A 74 7.07 3.40 -5.55
CA SER A 74 5.86 4.06 -5.11
C SER A 74 5.16 3.26 -4.00
N LYS A 75 4.51 3.98 -3.08
CA LYS A 75 3.62 3.43 -2.07
C LYS A 75 2.36 4.28 -2.02
N ILE A 76 1.20 3.68 -2.26
CA ILE A 76 -0.11 4.35 -2.17
C ILE A 76 -0.92 3.68 -1.07
N THR A 77 -1.49 4.49 -0.18
CA THR A 77 -2.44 4.04 0.84
C THR A 77 -3.85 4.47 0.43
N TYR A 78 -4.79 3.54 0.50
CA TYR A 78 -6.22 3.77 0.34
C TYR A 78 -6.95 3.45 1.64
N ILE A 79 -8.02 4.18 1.90
CA ILE A 79 -8.94 3.98 3.03
C ILE A 79 -10.28 3.54 2.48
N TRP A 80 -10.89 2.56 3.14
CA TRP A 80 -12.21 2.09 2.77
C TRP A 80 -13.27 3.00 3.38
N ASN A 81 -14.21 3.46 2.55
CA ASN A 81 -15.40 4.14 3.01
C ASN A 81 -16.54 3.14 3.11
N GLU A 82 -16.97 2.83 4.33
CA GLU A 82 -18.03 1.86 4.56
C GLU A 82 -19.41 2.30 4.06
N SER A 83 -19.68 3.60 4.02
CA SER A 83 -20.96 4.14 3.56
C SER A 83 -21.10 4.08 2.05
N SER A 84 -20.05 4.47 1.32
CA SER A 84 -20.05 4.46 -0.15
C SER A 84 -19.53 3.16 -0.76
N LYS A 85 -19.02 2.23 0.06
CA LYS A 85 -18.43 0.94 -0.34
C LYS A 85 -17.33 1.11 -1.40
N ASN A 86 -16.47 2.11 -1.22
CA ASN A 86 -15.41 2.45 -2.16
C ASN A 86 -14.08 2.73 -1.46
N TRP A 87 -12.98 2.55 -2.20
CA TRP A 87 -11.64 2.92 -1.77
C TRP A 87 -11.33 4.36 -2.17
N THR A 88 -10.88 5.16 -1.22
CA THR A 88 -10.41 6.52 -1.45
C THR A 88 -8.91 6.58 -1.20
N PRO A 89 -8.09 7.16 -2.10
CA PRO A 89 -6.68 7.38 -1.82
C PRO A 89 -6.51 8.28 -0.60
N SER A 90 -5.48 8.05 0.19
CA SER A 90 -5.15 8.89 1.36
C SER A 90 -3.83 9.60 1.15
N ASN A 91 -2.79 8.83 0.82
CA ASN A 91 -1.45 9.35 0.62
C ASN A 91 -0.69 8.49 -0.40
N MET A 92 0.28 9.13 -1.04
CA MET A 92 1.22 8.48 -1.93
C MET A 92 2.64 8.95 -1.59
N MET A 93 3.60 8.03 -1.65
CA MET A 93 5.02 8.32 -1.56
C MET A 93 5.70 7.84 -2.83
N VAL A 94 6.49 8.69 -3.46
CA VAL A 94 7.30 8.35 -4.64
C VAL A 94 8.77 8.49 -4.27
N TYR A 95 9.57 7.49 -4.64
CA TYR A 95 10.98 7.39 -4.31
C TYR A 95 11.81 7.48 -5.59
N THR A 96 12.89 8.24 -5.53
CA THR A 96 13.91 8.28 -6.59
C THR A 96 15.24 7.81 -6.00
N TYR A 97 16.07 7.21 -6.84
CA TYR A 97 17.29 6.54 -6.41
C TYR A 97 18.49 6.93 -7.27
N ASP A 98 19.66 6.92 -6.64
CA ASP A 98 20.97 6.88 -7.27
C ASP A 98 21.58 5.52 -6.94
N GLY A 99 21.60 4.62 -7.92
CA GLY A 99 21.88 3.20 -7.69
C GLY A 99 20.91 2.60 -6.66
N THR A 100 21.43 2.22 -5.49
CA THR A 100 20.66 1.62 -4.39
C THR A 100 20.26 2.62 -3.31
N LYS A 101 20.73 3.87 -3.37
CA LYS A 101 20.49 4.91 -2.35
C LYS A 101 19.29 5.77 -2.74
N VAL A 102 18.40 6.04 -1.78
CA VAL A 102 17.26 6.95 -2.00
C VAL A 102 17.77 8.38 -2.12
N MET A 103 17.60 9.00 -3.29
CA MET A 103 17.94 10.41 -3.53
C MET A 103 16.87 11.37 -3.05
N SER A 104 15.61 11.05 -3.27
CA SER A 104 14.51 11.90 -2.83
C SER A 104 13.22 11.13 -2.63
N VAL A 105 12.38 11.65 -1.74
CA VAL A 105 11.04 11.16 -1.45
C VAL A 105 10.06 12.31 -1.61
N ALA A 106 9.06 12.12 -2.46
CA ALA A 106 7.92 13.03 -2.60
C ALA A 106 6.69 12.42 -1.93
N ARG A 107 6.09 13.15 -0.98
CA ARG A 107 4.87 12.74 -0.26
C ARG A 107 3.69 13.57 -0.75
N TYR A 108 2.65 12.90 -1.23
CA TYR A 108 1.42 13.52 -1.72
C TYR A 108 0.28 13.16 -0.78
N ALA A 109 -0.52 14.17 -0.41
CA ALA A 109 -1.81 13.97 0.23
C ALA A 109 -2.91 13.99 -0.82
N TRP A 110 -3.91 13.11 -0.68
CA TRP A 110 -5.07 13.13 -1.56
C TRP A 110 -6.03 14.26 -1.15
N ASN A 111 -6.43 15.08 -2.11
CA ASN A 111 -7.46 16.10 -1.91
C ASN A 111 -8.81 15.55 -2.41
N GLU A 112 -9.68 15.20 -1.46
CA GLU A 112 -10.97 14.59 -1.76
C GLU A 112 -11.96 15.54 -2.43
N SER A 113 -11.84 16.85 -2.22
CA SER A 113 -12.69 17.86 -2.86
C SER A 113 -12.29 18.08 -4.32
N ALA A 114 -10.99 18.13 -4.60
CA ALA A 114 -10.45 18.30 -5.94
C ALA A 114 -10.36 16.98 -6.74
N LYS A 115 -10.54 15.83 -6.07
CA LYS A 115 -10.33 14.48 -6.64
C LYS A 115 -8.96 14.34 -7.30
N ALA A 116 -7.93 14.89 -6.66
CA ALA A 116 -6.58 14.93 -7.18
C ALA A 116 -5.53 14.86 -6.05
N TRP A 117 -4.31 14.45 -6.39
CA TRP A 117 -3.17 14.59 -5.50
C TRP A 117 -2.81 16.08 -5.34
N GLY A 118 -2.59 16.51 -4.09
CA GLY A 118 -2.09 17.85 -3.81
C GLY A 118 -0.62 18.03 -4.20
N ASN A 119 -0.07 19.21 -3.89
CA ASN A 119 1.35 19.45 -4.07
C ASN A 119 2.19 18.54 -3.16
N PRO A 120 3.29 17.97 -3.65
CA PRO A 120 4.11 17.10 -2.84
C PRO A 120 4.99 17.86 -1.87
N GLU A 121 5.12 17.33 -0.67
CA GLU A 121 6.25 17.63 0.22
C GLU A 121 7.43 16.78 -0.21
N LYS A 122 8.56 17.42 -0.56
CA LYS A 122 9.75 16.74 -1.04
C LYS A 122 10.86 16.80 -0.01
N ALA A 123 11.51 15.68 0.21
CA ALA A 123 12.78 15.60 0.93
C ALA A 123 13.83 15.02 -0.02
N SER A 124 15.00 15.65 -0.08
CA SER A 124 16.15 15.17 -0.83
C SER A 124 17.25 14.76 0.14
N TYR A 125 18.06 13.80 -0.27
CA TYR A 125 19.14 13.24 0.50
C TYR A 125 20.41 13.28 -0.34
N SER A 126 21.47 13.81 0.26
CA SER A 126 22.83 13.73 -0.28
C SER A 126 23.62 12.75 0.57
N TYR A 127 24.60 12.08 -0.04
CA TYR A 127 25.43 11.12 0.67
C TYR A 127 26.90 11.43 0.40
N ASN A 128 27.71 11.34 1.45
CA ASN A 128 29.16 11.29 1.31
C ASN A 128 29.59 9.99 0.61
N GLU A 129 30.86 9.93 0.19
CA GLU A 129 31.46 8.75 -0.44
C GLU A 129 31.34 7.49 0.45
N ASP A 130 31.40 7.65 1.77
CA ASP A 130 31.22 6.57 2.76
C ASP A 130 29.75 6.13 2.94
N GLY A 131 28.80 6.83 2.30
CA GLY A 131 27.37 6.56 2.40
C GLY A 131 26.63 7.21 3.56
N THR A 132 27.28 8.05 4.36
CA THR A 132 26.60 8.86 5.38
C THR A 132 25.78 9.97 4.76
N SER A 133 24.56 10.21 5.27
CA SER A 133 23.70 11.28 4.76
C SER A 133 24.21 12.65 5.16
N VAL A 134 24.27 13.58 4.20
CA VAL A 134 24.57 14.99 4.41
C VAL A 134 23.23 15.75 4.45
N GLN A 135 23.07 16.61 5.47
CA GLN A 135 21.90 17.48 5.62
C GLN A 135 22.10 18.82 4.92
#